data_AF-A0A1B6E9Z6-F1
#
_entry.id   AF-A0A1B6E9Z6-F1
#
_cell.length_a   1.000
_cell.length_b   1.000
_cell.length_c   1.000
_cell.angle_alpha   90.00
_cell.angle_beta   90.00
_cell.angle_gamma   90.00
#
_symmetry.space_group_name_H-M   'P 1'
#
loop_
_entity.id
_entity.type
_entity.pdbx_description
1 polymer ?
#
loop_
_entity_poly.entity_id
_entity_poly.type
_entity_poly.pdbx_seq_one_letter_code
_entity_poly.pdbx_strand_id
1 'polypeptide(L)'
;MIRSFQKLLLSTEEIQKGSSYKFLEDWLGLGLLTSTGTKWFSHRKMLTPCFHFSILETFMDTFNKKCEIFLNKLKKIPPGSEYNIYEPISLLSLDTICDAVMGIDMKTQEETNNPLLSKYTSAIYLYVNLYTLYNYYLLL
;
A
#
# COMPACT_ATOMS: atom_id res chain seq x y z
N MET A 1 -25.59 13.46 -6.22
CA MET A 1 -24.34 13.13 -5.51
C MET A 1 -23.48 12.14 -6.32
N ILE A 2 -23.92 10.89 -6.55
CA ILE A 2 -23.10 9.85 -7.24
C ILE A 2 -22.59 10.27 -8.63
N ARG A 3 -23.45 10.85 -9.48
CA ARG A 3 -23.06 11.31 -10.83
C ARG A 3 -21.99 12.40 -10.82
N SER A 4 -22.00 13.27 -9.81
CA SER A 4 -20.99 14.33 -9.66
C SER A 4 -19.62 13.75 -9.28
N PHE A 5 -19.59 12.77 -8.37
CA PHE A 5 -18.36 12.04 -8.02
C PHE A 5 -17.80 11.26 -9.20
N GLN A 6 -18.66 10.56 -9.95
CA GLN A 6 -18.22 9.82 -11.15
C GLN A 6 -17.58 10.76 -12.17
N LYS A 7 -18.19 11.92 -12.43
CA LYS A 7 -17.63 12.93 -13.36
C LYS A 7 -16.25 13.41 -12.91
N LEU A 8 -16.07 13.63 -11.60
CA LEU A 8 -14.79 14.04 -11.02
C LEU A 8 -13.73 12.95 -11.16
N LEU A 9 -14.03 11.71 -10.74
CA LEU A 9 -13.07 10.61 -10.70
C LEU A 9 -12.66 10.11 -12.10
N LEU A 10 -13.52 10.26 -13.11
CA LEU A 10 -13.22 9.92 -14.50
C LEU A 10 -12.60 11.08 -15.29
N SER A 11 -12.48 12.26 -14.70
CA SER A 11 -11.88 13.42 -15.36
C SER A 11 -10.39 13.19 -15.60
N THR A 12 -9.93 13.49 -16.81
CA THR A 12 -8.51 13.53 -17.18
C THR A 12 -7.87 14.89 -16.92
N GLU A 13 -8.69 15.90 -16.58
CA GLU A 13 -8.25 17.28 -16.33
C GLU A 13 -8.18 17.58 -14.82
N GLU A 14 -9.19 17.11 -14.06
CA GLU A 14 -9.31 17.32 -12.61
C GLU A 14 -8.50 16.27 -11.83
N ILE A 15 -7.19 16.25 -12.04
CA ILE A 15 -6.28 15.25 -11.46
C ILE A 15 -5.52 15.76 -10.23
N GLN A 16 -5.84 16.96 -9.75
CA GLN A 16 -5.21 17.51 -8.54
C GLN A 16 -5.55 16.67 -7.31
N LYS A 17 -4.53 16.44 -6.47
CA LYS A 17 -4.66 15.66 -5.24
C LYS A 17 -5.12 16.55 -4.09
N GLY A 18 -5.86 15.97 -3.17
CA GLY A 18 -6.25 16.65 -1.93
C GLY A 18 -5.03 17.04 -1.11
N SER A 19 -5.18 18.04 -0.24
CA SER A 19 -4.11 18.57 0.60
C SER A 19 -3.44 17.52 1.49
N SER A 20 -4.16 16.45 1.84
CA SER A 20 -3.64 15.32 2.61
C SER A 20 -2.48 14.57 1.92
N TYR A 21 -2.39 14.62 0.58
CA TYR A 21 -1.30 13.98 -0.15
C TYR A 21 0.06 14.66 0.07
N LYS A 22 0.07 15.92 0.54
CA LYS A 22 1.32 16.63 0.89
C LYS A 22 2.11 15.91 1.97
N PHE A 23 1.44 15.28 2.92
CA PHE A 23 2.09 14.50 3.98
C PHE A 23 2.76 13.21 3.45
N LEU A 24 2.43 12.78 2.23
CA LEU A 24 3.09 11.66 1.57
C LEU A 24 4.29 12.10 0.72
N GLU A 25 4.43 13.40 0.39
CA GLU A 25 5.52 13.88 -0.47
C GLU A 25 6.90 13.74 0.20
N ASP A 26 6.99 13.95 1.51
CA ASP A 26 8.25 13.78 2.25
C ASP A 26 8.72 12.30 2.26
N TRP A 27 7.79 11.36 2.19
CA TRP A 27 8.11 9.93 2.18
C TRP A 27 8.28 9.37 0.76
N LEU A 28 7.32 9.64 -0.13
CA LEU A 28 7.24 9.02 -1.46
C LEU A 28 7.77 9.93 -2.59
N GLY A 29 8.12 11.18 -2.27
CA GLY A 29 8.48 12.20 -3.25
C GLY A 29 7.32 12.55 -4.18
N LEU A 30 7.66 13.14 -5.33
CA LEU A 30 6.71 13.47 -6.40
C LEU A 30 6.64 12.33 -7.43
N GLY A 31 5.98 11.23 -7.05
CA GLY A 31 5.80 10.01 -7.84
C GLY A 31 4.39 9.85 -8.43
N LEU A 32 4.00 8.63 -8.84
CA LEU A 32 2.68 8.36 -9.45
C LEU A 32 1.50 8.76 -8.54
N LEU A 33 1.63 8.60 -7.22
CA LEU A 33 0.55 8.86 -6.27
C LEU A 33 0.35 10.37 -5.99
N THR A 34 1.45 11.12 -5.90
CA THR A 34 1.50 12.51 -5.42
C THR A 34 1.63 13.54 -6.54
N SER A 35 2.18 13.16 -7.70
CA SER A 35 2.31 14.09 -8.85
C SER A 35 0.98 14.31 -9.59
N THR A 36 0.94 15.39 -10.37
CA THR A 36 -0.17 15.79 -11.23
C THR A 36 0.35 16.15 -12.63
N GLY A 37 -0.56 16.50 -13.54
CA GLY A 37 -0.24 16.99 -14.88
C GLY A 37 0.56 16.00 -15.73
N THR A 38 1.50 16.54 -16.52
CA THR A 38 2.32 15.78 -17.47
C THR A 38 3.22 14.75 -16.79
N LYS A 39 3.73 15.04 -15.58
CA LYS A 39 4.56 14.12 -14.81
C LYS A 39 3.80 12.86 -14.41
N TRP A 40 2.59 13.04 -13.87
CA TRP A 40 1.70 11.93 -13.55
C TRP A 40 1.36 11.10 -14.79
N PHE A 41 1.01 11.77 -15.89
CA PHE A 41 0.66 11.09 -17.14
C PHE A 41 1.81 10.24 -17.67
N SER A 42 3.03 10.79 -17.67
CA SER A 42 4.25 10.08 -18.10
C SER A 42 4.51 8.83 -17.24
N HIS A 43 4.53 8.98 -15.92
CA HIS A 43 4.73 7.85 -15.00
C HIS A 43 3.64 6.78 -15.14
N ARG A 44 2.37 7.19 -15.27
CA ARG A 44 1.25 6.25 -15.44
C ARG A 44 1.36 5.49 -16.75
N LYS A 45 1.67 6.18 -17.85
CA LYS A 45 1.86 5.55 -19.17
C LYS A 45 2.99 4.51 -19.12
N MET A 46 4.07 4.81 -18.42
CA MET A 46 5.21 3.90 -18.26
C MET A 46 4.86 2.66 -17.42
N LEU A 47 4.10 2.82 -16.33
CA LEU A 47 3.82 1.74 -15.37
C LEU A 47 2.60 0.88 -15.74
N THR A 48 1.63 1.40 -16.48
CA THR A 48 0.38 0.68 -16.82
C THR A 48 0.63 -0.70 -17.45
N PRO A 49 1.61 -0.90 -18.36
CA PRO A 49 1.89 -2.22 -18.92
C PRO A 49 2.23 -3.29 -17.89
N CYS A 50 2.85 -2.91 -16.75
CA CYS A 50 3.21 -3.84 -15.68
C CYS A 50 2.00 -4.48 -14.96
N PHE A 51 0.80 -3.93 -15.17
CA PHE A 51 -0.45 -4.42 -14.60
C PHE A 51 -1.28 -5.22 -15.63
N HIS A 52 -0.68 -5.60 -16.76
CA HIS A 52 -1.31 -6.51 -17.71
C HIS A 52 -1.44 -7.92 -17.11
N PHE A 53 -2.54 -8.64 -17.39
CA PHE A 53 -2.83 -9.95 -16.78
C PHE A 53 -1.69 -10.95 -16.91
N SER A 54 -1.03 -11.02 -18.07
CA SER A 54 0.10 -11.92 -18.30
C SER A 54 1.28 -11.69 -17.34
N ILE A 55 1.47 -10.45 -16.87
CA ILE A 55 2.51 -10.13 -15.88
C ILE A 55 2.00 -10.48 -14.48
N LEU A 56 0.74 -10.15 -14.17
CA LEU A 56 0.13 -10.49 -12.87
C LEU A 56 0.13 -12.01 -12.62
N GLU A 57 -0.09 -12.81 -13.65
CA GLU A 57 -0.01 -14.28 -13.59
C GLU A 57 1.37 -14.76 -13.14
N THR A 58 2.45 -14.05 -13.49
CA THR A 58 3.81 -14.40 -13.04
C THR A 58 4.01 -14.24 -11.54
N PHE A 59 3.18 -13.43 -10.87
CA PHE A 59 3.25 -13.21 -9.42
C PHE A 59 2.44 -14.24 -8.61
N MET A 60 1.67 -15.12 -9.27
CA MET A 60 0.83 -16.10 -8.59
C MET A 60 1.64 -17.06 -7.71
N ASP A 61 2.82 -17.47 -8.16
CA ASP A 61 3.70 -18.34 -7.36
C ASP A 61 4.15 -17.64 -6.07
N THR A 62 4.52 -16.36 -6.18
CA THR A 62 4.85 -15.52 -5.01
C THR A 62 3.66 -15.39 -4.08
N PHE A 63 2.46 -15.11 -4.61
CA PHE A 63 1.25 -14.95 -3.81
C PHE A 63 0.92 -16.24 -3.06
N ASN A 64 0.95 -17.39 -3.75
CA ASN A 64 0.69 -18.70 -3.15
C ASN A 64 1.69 -19.01 -2.05
N LYS A 65 2.99 -18.78 -2.30
CA LYS A 65 4.05 -18.99 -1.30
C LYS A 65 3.85 -18.13 -0.05
N LYS A 66 3.57 -16.83 -0.19
CA LYS A 66 3.35 -15.95 0.97
C LYS A 66 2.06 -16.32 1.72
N CYS A 67 0.99 -16.69 1.01
CA CYS A 67 -0.25 -17.17 1.59
C CYS A 67 -0.06 -18.48 2.38
N GLU A 68 0.76 -19.40 1.90
CA GLU A 68 1.03 -20.66 2.62
C GLU A 68 1.69 -20.40 3.98
N ILE A 69 2.66 -19.46 4.04
CA ILE A 69 3.27 -19.02 5.29
C ILE A 69 2.21 -18.46 6.24
N PHE A 70 1.35 -17.56 5.75
CA PHE A 70 0.26 -16.99 6.51
C PHE A 70 -0.70 -18.05 7.06
N LEU A 71 -1.16 -18.98 6.22
CA LEU A 71 -2.06 -20.06 6.61
C LEU A 71 -1.42 -20.98 7.65
N ASN A 72 -0.12 -21.26 7.54
CA ASN A 72 0.61 -22.06 8.52
C ASN A 72 0.72 -21.35 9.89
N LYS A 73 0.70 -20.01 9.93
CA LYS A 73 0.57 -19.26 11.19
C LYS A 73 -0.85 -19.35 11.74
N LEU A 74 -1.87 -19.21 10.90
CA LEU A 74 -3.26 -19.32 11.33
C LEU A 74 -3.62 -20.70 11.89
N LYS A 75 -3.09 -21.78 11.30
CA LYS A 75 -3.31 -23.16 11.78
C LYS A 75 -2.81 -23.41 13.21
N LYS A 76 -1.90 -22.57 13.73
CA LYS A 76 -1.37 -22.67 15.10
C LYS A 76 -2.30 -22.02 16.13
N ILE A 77 -3.33 -21.31 15.69
CA ILE A 77 -4.31 -20.66 16.56
C ILE A 77 -5.28 -21.71 17.10
N PRO A 78 -5.52 -21.75 18.42
CA PRO A 78 -6.49 -22.68 19.00
C PRO A 78 -7.90 -22.52 18.40
N PRO A 79 -8.62 -23.62 18.12
CA PRO A 79 -10.01 -23.54 17.71
C PRO A 79 -10.86 -22.78 18.74
N GLY A 80 -11.69 -21.85 18.28
CA GLY A 80 -12.59 -21.08 19.14
C GLY A 80 -11.95 -19.88 19.84
N SER A 81 -10.66 -19.59 19.64
CA SER A 81 -10.05 -18.35 20.15
C SER A 81 -10.31 -17.17 19.21
N GLU A 82 -10.55 -16.00 19.79
CA GLU A 82 -10.51 -14.73 19.06
C GLU A 82 -9.07 -14.40 18.68
N TYR A 83 -8.85 -14.00 17.43
CA TYR A 83 -7.53 -13.65 16.91
C TYR A 83 -7.58 -12.41 16.03
N ASN A 84 -6.72 -11.43 16.34
CA ASN A 84 -6.60 -10.23 15.54
C ASN A 84 -5.76 -10.51 14.28
N ILE A 85 -6.44 -10.58 13.13
CA ILE A 85 -5.81 -10.83 11.83
C ILE A 85 -5.18 -9.58 11.18
N TYR A 86 -5.38 -8.38 11.75
CA TYR A 86 -4.96 -7.12 11.13
C TYR A 86 -3.45 -7.07 10.89
N GLU A 87 -2.65 -7.31 11.93
CA GLU A 87 -1.19 -7.32 11.82
C GLU A 87 -0.71 -8.46 10.90
N PRO A 88 -1.14 -9.73 11.08
CA PRO A 88 -0.80 -10.83 10.18
C PRO A 88 -1.09 -10.57 8.69
N ILE A 89 -2.24 -10.00 8.36
CA ILE A 89 -2.60 -9.64 6.97
C ILE A 89 -1.73 -8.49 6.46
N SER A 90 -1.39 -7.53 7.31
CA SER A 90 -0.52 -6.42 6.94
C SER A 90 0.90 -6.91 6.59
N LEU A 91 1.45 -7.84 7.39
CA LEU A 91 2.74 -8.48 7.13
C LEU A 91 2.71 -9.35 5.87
N LEU A 92 1.64 -10.13 5.67
CA LEU A 92 1.42 -10.87 4.42
C LEU A 92 1.43 -9.94 3.21
N SER A 93 0.69 -8.84 3.27
CA SER A 93 0.59 -7.88 2.17
C SER A 93 1.94 -7.23 1.85
N LEU A 94 2.70 -6.87 2.89
CA LEU A 94 4.04 -6.29 2.74
C LEU A 94 5.04 -7.27 2.13
N ASP A 95 5.14 -8.49 2.66
CA ASP A 95 6.01 -9.53 2.11
C ASP A 95 5.65 -9.85 0.66
N THR A 96 4.36 -9.85 0.33
CA THR A 96 3.86 -10.16 -1.01
C THR A 96 4.25 -9.09 -2.01
N ILE A 97 4.03 -7.80 -1.70
CA ILE A 97 4.36 -6.72 -2.64
C ILE A 97 5.87 -6.54 -2.80
N CYS A 98 6.65 -6.70 -1.73
CA CYS A 98 8.11 -6.58 -1.80
C CYS A 98 8.76 -7.73 -2.58
N ASP A 99 8.26 -8.95 -2.44
CA ASP A 99 8.75 -10.08 -3.24
C ASP A 99 8.30 -9.94 -4.71
N ALA A 100 7.00 -9.73 -4.95
CA ALA A 100 6.45 -9.68 -6.31
C ALA A 100 6.98 -8.51 -7.16
N VAL A 101 7.09 -7.31 -6.58
CA VAL A 101 7.44 -6.09 -7.34
C VAL A 101 8.91 -5.73 -7.20
N MET A 102 9.51 -5.97 -6.03
CA MET A 102 10.90 -5.57 -5.75
C MET A 102 11.89 -6.73 -5.82
N GLY A 103 11.42 -7.98 -5.88
CA GLY A 103 12.27 -9.18 -5.80
C GLY A 103 12.95 -9.35 -4.44
N ILE A 104 12.39 -8.73 -3.39
CA ILE A 104 12.98 -8.72 -2.04
C ILE A 104 12.10 -9.55 -1.12
N ASP A 105 12.63 -10.69 -0.66
CA ASP A 105 12.00 -11.49 0.38
C ASP A 105 12.30 -10.89 1.77
N MET A 106 11.38 -10.09 2.29
CA MET A 106 11.55 -9.42 3.58
C MET A 106 11.33 -10.35 4.80
N LYS A 107 10.67 -11.50 4.60
CA LYS A 107 10.32 -12.47 5.66
C LYS A 107 9.69 -11.85 6.91
N THR A 108 8.93 -10.76 6.76
CA THR A 108 8.32 -10.05 7.88
C THR A 108 7.23 -10.87 8.57
N GLN A 109 6.66 -11.86 7.89
CA GLN A 109 5.78 -12.84 8.51
C GLN A 109 6.49 -13.78 9.50
N GLU A 110 7.81 -13.95 9.42
CA GLU A 110 8.56 -14.88 10.28
C GLU A 110 9.43 -14.13 11.29
N GLU A 111 10.06 -13.03 10.87
CA GLU A 111 10.98 -12.23 11.67
C GLU A 111 10.41 -10.84 11.98
N THR A 112 10.06 -10.61 13.24
CA THR A 112 9.56 -9.30 13.71
C THR A 112 10.66 -8.25 13.87
N ASN A 113 11.93 -8.67 13.99
CA ASN A 113 13.08 -7.78 14.16
C ASN A 113 13.74 -7.38 12.83
N ASN A 114 12.94 -7.07 11.81
CA ASN A 114 13.45 -6.59 10.53
C ASN A 114 13.62 -5.05 10.55
N PRO A 115 14.84 -4.51 10.35
CA PRO A 115 15.07 -3.05 10.33
C PRO A 115 14.25 -2.30 9.27
N LEU A 116 13.95 -2.94 8.13
CA LEU A 116 13.13 -2.36 7.07
C LEU A 116 11.66 -2.27 7.50
N LEU A 117 11.16 -3.29 8.21
CA LEU A 117 9.82 -3.28 8.78
C LEU A 117 9.66 -2.13 9.78
N SER A 118 10.64 -1.94 10.67
CA SER A 118 10.63 -0.83 11.64
C SER A 118 10.62 0.55 10.98
N LYS A 119 11.39 0.74 9.90
CA LYS A 119 11.37 1.98 9.12
C LYS A 119 10.02 2.20 8.43
N TYR A 120 9.46 1.14 7.84
CA TYR A 120 8.15 1.19 7.19
C TYR A 120 7.04 1.57 8.16
N THR A 121 6.96 0.90 9.32
CA THR A 121 5.93 1.20 10.33
C THR A 121 6.08 2.62 10.86
N SER A 122 7.31 3.08 11.09
CA SER A 122 7.60 4.45 11.53
C SER A 122 7.11 5.50 10.52
N ALA A 123 7.29 5.26 9.21
CA ALA A 123 6.79 6.14 8.16
C ALA A 123 5.25 6.19 8.12
N ILE A 124 4.58 5.04 8.28
CA ILE A 124 3.12 4.98 8.39
C ILE A 124 2.61 5.75 9.60
N TYR A 125 3.21 5.56 10.77
CA TYR A 125 2.84 6.29 11.99
C TYR A 125 3.00 7.80 11.82
N LEU A 126 4.10 8.24 11.20
CA LEU A 126 4.33 9.66 10.92
C LEU A 126 3.21 10.23 10.03
N TYR A 127 2.88 9.54 8.93
CA TYR A 127 1.81 9.97 8.04
C TYR A 127 0.45 10.04 8.74
N VAL A 128 0.08 8.99 9.49
CA VAL A 128 -1.20 8.94 10.22
C VAL A 128 -1.29 10.07 11.25
N ASN A 129 -0.20 10.35 11.97
CA ASN A 129 -0.16 11.44 12.95
C ASN A 129 -0.30 12.81 12.28
N LEU A 130 0.46 13.08 11.21
CA LEU A 130 0.35 14.34 10.47
C LEU A 130 -1.05 14.54 9.89
N TYR A 131 -1.62 13.50 9.30
CA TYR A 131 -2.99 13.53 8.78
C TYR A 131 -4.01 13.79 9.90
N THR A 132 -3.90 13.10 11.03
CA THR A 132 -4.83 13.26 12.17
C THR A 132 -4.76 14.68 12.74
N LEU A 133 -3.55 15.21 12.96
CA LEU A 133 -3.35 16.58 13.41
C LEU A 133 -3.94 17.58 12.42
N TYR A 134 -3.66 17.42 11.12
CA TYR A 134 -4.20 18.30 10.09
C TYR A 134 -5.74 18.34 10.09
N ASN A 135 -6.39 17.18 10.19
CA ASN A 135 -7.86 17.12 10.25
C ASN A 135 -8.41 17.73 11.55
N TYR A 136 -7.72 17.55 12.67
CA TYR A 136 -8.11 18.19 13.94
C TYR A 136 -8.08 19.72 13.83
N TYR A 137 -7.01 20.30 13.27
CA TYR A 137 -6.90 21.76 13.08
C TYR A 137 -7.85 22.33 12.02
N LEU A 138 -8.36 21.51 11.09
CA LEU A 138 -9.34 21.94 10.09
C LEU A 138 -10.78 21.96 10.60
N LEU A 139 -11.04 21.27 11.71
CA LEU A 139 -12.36 21.18 12.37
C LEU A 139 -12.55 22.23 13.48
N LEU A 140 -11.52 23.04 13.75
CA LEU A 140 -11.54 24.23 14.62
C LEU A 140 -11.61 25.51 13.80
#